data_AF-U2C2H1-F1
#
_entry.id   AF-U2C2H1-F1
#
_cell.length_a   1.000
_cell.length_b   1.000
_cell.length_c   1.000
_cell.angle_alpha   90.00
_cell.angle_beta   90.00
_cell.angle_gamma   90.00
#
_symmetry.space_group_name_H-M   'P 1'
#
loop_
_entity.id
_entity.type
_entity.pdbx_description
1 polymer ?
#
loop_
_entity_poly.entity_id
_entity_poly.type
_entity_poly.pdbx_seq_one_letter_code
_entity_poly.pdbx_strand_id
1 'polypeptide(L)'
;MYSTEKAQISTDNFVRIEKISKFARKRLFHKRKVEVEIFEHMLFPSKIKKLREEKKLLQRQLATVLDIDTPSYSKIERGDKKAKREHLPILATYFNIEEQELLVLWLADAVYAIIDKEECSEEVIEVVKNQIKSHRKNGKI
;
A
#
# COMPACT_ATOMS: atom_id res chain seq x y z
N MET A 1 -27.29 -16.13 -53.32
CA MET A 1 -27.79 -16.49 -51.96
C MET A 1 -26.68 -16.83 -50.94
N TYR A 2 -25.39 -16.65 -51.23
CA TYR A 2 -24.26 -17.00 -50.33
C TYR A 2 -23.64 -15.82 -49.55
N SER A 3 -24.21 -14.61 -49.64
CA SER A 3 -23.58 -13.38 -49.08
C SER A 3 -24.10 -13.00 -47.68
N THR A 4 -25.36 -13.31 -47.38
CA THR A 4 -26.02 -12.89 -46.13
C THR A 4 -25.70 -13.80 -44.94
N GLU A 5 -25.48 -15.10 -45.17
CA GLU A 5 -25.22 -16.08 -44.11
C GLU A 5 -23.83 -15.93 -43.49
N LYS A 6 -22.81 -15.58 -44.29
CA LYS A 6 -21.46 -15.23 -43.79
C LYS A 6 -21.45 -13.93 -42.99
N ALA A 7 -22.31 -12.97 -43.36
CA ALA A 7 -22.47 -11.73 -42.59
C ALA A 7 -23.13 -12.00 -41.23
N GLN A 8 -24.15 -12.86 -41.18
CA GLN A 8 -24.84 -13.22 -39.94
C GLN A 8 -23.94 -13.97 -38.95
N ILE A 9 -23.16 -14.95 -39.43
CA ILE A 9 -22.20 -15.71 -38.61
C ILE A 9 -21.07 -14.80 -38.08
N SER A 10 -20.65 -13.82 -38.89
CA SER A 10 -19.68 -12.79 -38.47
C SER A 10 -20.24 -11.90 -37.36
N THR A 11 -21.50 -11.48 -37.48
CA THR A 11 -22.18 -10.67 -36.45
C THR A 11 -22.42 -11.45 -35.17
N ASP A 12 -22.80 -12.73 -35.23
CA ASP A 12 -23.01 -13.56 -34.05
C ASP A 12 -21.71 -13.88 -33.31
N ASN A 13 -20.62 -14.12 -34.04
CA ASN A 13 -19.29 -14.23 -33.45
C ASN A 13 -18.85 -12.91 -32.80
N PHE A 14 -19.09 -11.78 -33.43
CA PHE A 14 -18.78 -10.46 -32.86
C PHE A 14 -19.56 -10.20 -31.57
N VAL A 15 -20.87 -10.46 -31.56
CA VAL A 15 -21.73 -10.31 -30.36
C VAL A 15 -21.33 -11.29 -29.25
N ARG A 16 -20.93 -12.51 -29.59
CA ARG A 16 -20.43 -13.51 -28.63
C ARG A 16 -19.07 -13.09 -28.03
N ILE A 17 -18.16 -12.57 -28.84
CA ILE A 17 -16.86 -12.04 -28.39
C ILE A 17 -17.06 -10.78 -27.53
N GLU A 18 -17.98 -9.89 -27.90
CA GLU A 18 -18.38 -8.72 -27.09
C GLU A 18 -18.92 -9.16 -25.72
N LYS A 19 -19.82 -10.15 -25.66
CA LYS A 19 -20.34 -10.69 -24.38
C LYS A 19 -19.27 -11.38 -23.54
N ILE A 20 -18.38 -12.17 -24.14
CA ILE A 20 -17.24 -12.79 -23.46
C ILE A 20 -16.29 -11.72 -22.95
N SER A 21 -16.02 -10.67 -23.74
CA SER A 21 -15.15 -9.56 -23.34
C SER A 21 -15.80 -8.71 -22.24
N LYS A 22 -17.12 -8.50 -22.24
CA LYS A 22 -17.85 -7.78 -21.21
C LYS A 22 -17.91 -8.58 -19.90
N PHE A 23 -18.03 -9.91 -19.96
CA PHE A 23 -17.94 -10.80 -18.81
C PHE A 23 -16.49 -10.90 -18.28
N ALA A 24 -15.50 -11.03 -19.16
CA ALA A 24 -14.08 -11.01 -18.81
C ALA A 24 -13.69 -9.66 -18.22
N ARG A 25 -14.17 -8.54 -18.77
CA ARG A 25 -14.05 -7.19 -18.17
C ARG A 25 -14.73 -7.15 -16.83
N LYS A 26 -16.00 -7.57 -16.67
CA LYS A 26 -16.69 -7.57 -15.36
C LYS A 26 -15.98 -8.44 -14.32
N ARG A 27 -15.39 -9.58 -14.72
CA ARG A 27 -14.61 -10.50 -13.88
C ARG A 27 -13.21 -9.96 -13.58
N LEU A 28 -12.54 -9.29 -14.52
CA LEU A 28 -11.29 -8.52 -14.34
C LEU A 28 -11.54 -7.28 -13.47
N PHE A 29 -12.70 -6.65 -13.58
CA PHE A 29 -13.12 -5.52 -12.75
C PHE A 29 -13.48 -5.98 -11.34
N HIS A 30 -14.08 -7.16 -11.14
CA HIS A 30 -14.24 -7.74 -9.79
C HIS A 30 -12.91 -8.24 -9.21
N LYS A 31 -12.03 -8.83 -10.02
CA LYS A 31 -10.68 -9.23 -9.61
C LYS A 31 -9.81 -8.02 -9.26
N ARG A 32 -9.92 -6.92 -10.05
CA ARG A 32 -9.37 -5.61 -9.72
C ARG A 32 -10.05 -4.97 -8.51
N LYS A 33 -11.37 -5.08 -8.33
CA LYS A 33 -12.06 -4.46 -7.19
C LYS A 33 -11.58 -5.07 -5.86
N VAL A 34 -11.32 -6.39 -5.84
CA VAL A 34 -10.70 -7.08 -4.71
C VAL A 34 -9.24 -6.68 -4.52
N GLU A 35 -8.48 -6.41 -5.59
CA GLU A 35 -7.09 -5.90 -5.51
C GLU A 35 -6.98 -4.40 -5.16
N VAL A 36 -8.01 -3.61 -5.46
CA VAL A 36 -8.04 -2.15 -5.28
C VAL A 36 -8.59 -1.76 -3.89
N GLU A 37 -9.40 -2.61 -3.25
CA GLU A 37 -9.80 -2.42 -1.83
C GLU A 37 -8.63 -2.62 -0.83
N ILE A 38 -7.50 -3.21 -1.24
CA ILE A 38 -6.38 -3.56 -0.35
C ILE A 38 -5.32 -2.44 -0.23
N PHE A 39 -5.44 -1.37 -1.01
CA PHE A 39 -4.42 -0.32 -1.11
C PHE A 39 -4.64 0.90 -0.20
N GLU A 40 -5.75 0.98 0.53
CA GLU A 40 -6.09 2.22 1.23
C GLU A 40 -5.21 2.56 2.44
N HIS A 41 -4.47 1.63 3.04
CA HIS A 41 -3.76 1.93 4.28
C HIS A 41 -2.49 1.09 4.51
N MET A 42 -1.54 1.04 3.58
CA MET A 42 -0.24 0.35 3.80
C MET A 42 0.87 1.28 4.35
N LEU A 43 0.53 2.17 5.29
CA LEU A 43 1.54 2.93 6.04
C LEU A 43 1.87 2.24 7.37
N PHE A 44 2.89 2.75 8.05
CA PHE A 44 3.43 2.13 9.26
C PHE A 44 2.36 1.78 10.32
N PRO A 45 1.43 2.68 10.72
CA PRO A 45 0.41 2.38 11.73
C PRO A 45 -0.42 1.13 11.42
N SER A 46 -0.87 1.02 10.19
CA SER A 46 -1.73 -0.07 9.73
C SER A 46 -0.99 -1.39 9.61
N LYS A 47 0.29 -1.37 9.18
CA LYS A 47 1.15 -2.56 9.19
C LYS A 47 1.30 -3.10 10.62
N ILE A 48 1.59 -2.23 11.59
CA ILE A 48 1.75 -2.63 12.99
C ILE A 48 0.45 -3.17 13.58
N LYS A 49 -0.68 -2.50 13.32
CA LYS A 49 -2.00 -2.97 13.73
C LYS A 49 -2.31 -4.36 13.18
N LYS A 50 -2.06 -4.59 11.89
CA LYS A 50 -2.25 -5.89 11.25
C LYS A 50 -1.39 -6.99 11.90
N LEU A 51 -0.10 -6.75 12.08
CA LEU A 51 0.81 -7.70 12.74
C LEU A 51 0.38 -8.02 14.17
N ARG A 52 -0.10 -7.01 14.91
CA ARG A 52 -0.65 -7.19 16.26
C ARG A 52 -1.87 -8.11 16.24
N GLU A 53 -2.81 -7.85 15.34
CA GLU A 53 -4.08 -8.58 15.23
C GLU A 53 -3.87 -10.02 14.75
N GLU A 54 -2.95 -10.26 13.82
CA GLU A 54 -2.53 -11.59 13.38
C GLU A 54 -1.99 -12.44 14.54
N LYS A 55 -1.25 -11.80 15.46
CA LYS A 55 -0.76 -12.45 16.70
C LYS A 55 -1.79 -12.44 17.85
N LYS A 56 -3.01 -11.94 17.64
CA LYS A 56 -4.08 -11.82 18.65
C LYS A 56 -3.65 -11.06 19.92
N LEU A 57 -2.81 -10.04 19.74
CA LEU A 57 -2.25 -9.27 20.86
C LEU A 57 -3.11 -8.06 21.21
N LEU A 58 -3.18 -7.76 22.51
CA LEU A 58 -3.76 -6.53 23.03
C LEU A 58 -2.79 -5.35 22.85
N GLN A 59 -3.32 -4.14 22.66
CA GLN A 59 -2.51 -2.92 22.57
C GLN A 59 -1.56 -2.72 23.76
N ARG A 60 -2.01 -3.05 24.98
CA ARG A 60 -1.17 -2.98 26.20
C ARG A 60 0.07 -3.87 26.16
N GLN A 61 0.01 -5.00 25.45
CA GLN A 61 1.14 -5.93 25.35
C GLN A 61 2.24 -5.33 24.48
N LEU A 62 1.89 -4.73 23.34
CA LEU A 62 2.87 -4.01 22.51
C LEU A 62 3.36 -2.71 23.14
N ALA A 63 2.51 -2.01 23.89
CA ALA A 63 2.94 -0.85 24.67
C ALA A 63 4.06 -1.23 25.67
N THR A 64 3.92 -2.38 26.33
CA THR A 64 4.95 -2.94 27.24
C THR A 64 6.23 -3.29 26.48
N VAL A 65 6.12 -3.92 25.31
CA VAL A 65 7.28 -4.27 24.45
C VAL A 65 8.07 -3.02 24.03
N LEU A 66 7.37 -1.93 23.77
CA LEU A 66 7.96 -0.65 23.35
C LEU A 66 8.35 0.26 24.51
N ASP A 67 8.14 -0.16 25.75
CA ASP A 67 8.36 0.65 26.96
C ASP A 67 7.65 2.02 26.90
N ILE A 68 6.36 2.01 26.52
CA ILE A 68 5.50 3.19 26.47
C ILE A 68 4.13 2.93 27.10
N ASP A 69 3.38 3.98 27.38
CA ASP A 69 2.01 3.85 27.87
C ASP A 69 1.03 3.36 26.79
N THR A 70 -0.02 2.65 27.22
CA THR A 70 -1.03 2.11 26.30
C THR A 70 -1.76 3.20 25.49
N PRO A 71 -2.15 4.35 26.06
CA PRO A 71 -2.69 5.46 25.28
C PRO A 71 -1.75 5.97 24.17
N SER A 72 -0.44 6.08 24.45
CA SER A 72 0.58 6.43 23.45
C SER A 72 0.64 5.41 22.32
N TYR A 73 0.67 4.12 22.65
CA TYR A 73 0.64 3.07 21.63
C TYR A 73 -0.66 3.09 20.81
N SER A 74 -1.80 3.32 21.46
CA SER A 74 -3.09 3.43 20.78
C SER A 74 -3.12 4.57 19.76
N LYS A 75 -2.51 5.71 20.07
CA LYS A 75 -2.32 6.82 19.12
C LYS A 75 -1.40 6.44 17.96
N ILE A 76 -0.37 5.62 18.20
CA ILE A 76 0.51 5.11 17.14
C ILE A 76 -0.26 4.27 16.13
N GLU A 77 -1.08 3.31 16.58
CA GLU A 77 -1.86 2.47 15.66
C GLU A 77 -2.94 3.23 14.89
N ARG A 78 -3.40 4.38 15.40
CA ARG A 78 -4.33 5.26 14.69
C ARG A 78 -3.65 6.22 13.70
N GLY A 79 -2.33 6.37 13.78
CA GLY A 79 -1.59 7.39 13.02
C GLY A 79 -1.60 8.80 13.65
N ASP A 80 -2.27 8.98 14.81
CA ASP A 80 -2.31 10.27 15.52
C ASP A 80 -0.94 10.66 16.12
N LYS A 81 -0.06 9.67 16.33
CA LYS A 81 1.27 9.86 16.93
C LYS A 81 2.28 9.01 16.18
N LYS A 82 3.39 9.61 15.77
CA LYS A 82 4.49 8.88 15.14
C LYS A 82 5.23 8.01 16.16
N ALA A 83 5.52 6.76 15.80
CA ALA A 83 6.44 5.92 16.57
C ALA A 83 7.86 6.48 16.51
N LYS A 84 8.65 6.28 17.57
CA LYS A 84 10.07 6.66 17.56
C LYS A 84 10.88 5.72 16.69
N ARG A 85 11.99 6.21 16.16
CA ARG A 85 12.87 5.39 15.31
C ARG A 85 13.46 4.19 16.06
N GLU A 86 13.76 4.36 17.35
CA GLU A 86 14.27 3.30 18.23
C GLU A 86 13.30 2.11 18.40
N HIS A 87 12.00 2.30 18.11
CA HIS A 87 11.02 1.22 18.17
C HIS A 87 11.09 0.25 16.99
N LEU A 88 11.69 0.64 15.85
CA LEU A 88 11.74 -0.19 14.66
C LEU A 88 12.47 -1.52 14.87
N PRO A 89 13.71 -1.55 15.40
CA PRO A 89 14.41 -2.82 15.64
C PRO A 89 13.68 -3.72 16.65
N ILE A 90 13.02 -3.11 17.64
CA ILE A 90 12.21 -3.84 18.65
C ILE A 90 11.04 -4.54 17.97
N LEU A 91 10.27 -3.82 17.14
CA LEU A 91 9.13 -4.37 16.43
C LEU A 91 9.54 -5.40 15.38
N ALA A 92 10.63 -5.14 14.65
CA ALA A 92 11.18 -6.08 13.67
C ALA A 92 11.51 -7.43 14.32
N THR A 93 12.23 -7.38 15.44
CA THR A 93 12.56 -8.57 16.24
C THR A 93 11.30 -9.25 16.78
N TYR A 94 10.39 -8.47 17.38
CA TYR A 94 9.18 -9.01 18.00
C TYR A 94 8.23 -9.68 17.00
N PHE A 95 8.13 -9.13 15.79
CA PHE A 95 7.30 -9.67 14.71
C PHE A 95 8.02 -10.65 13.78
N ASN A 96 9.35 -10.80 13.92
CA ASN A 96 10.18 -11.61 13.04
C ASN A 96 10.06 -11.19 11.57
N ILE A 97 10.28 -9.90 11.32
CA ILE A 97 10.28 -9.28 9.99
C ILE A 97 11.54 -8.42 9.83
N GLU A 98 11.85 -8.04 8.59
CA GLU A 98 13.00 -7.18 8.33
C GLU A 98 12.75 -5.76 8.85
N GLU A 99 13.73 -5.20 9.58
CA GLU A 99 13.68 -3.80 10.03
C GLU A 99 13.57 -2.84 8.84
N GLN A 100 14.24 -3.17 7.73
CA GLN A 100 14.22 -2.35 6.53
C GLN A 100 12.79 -2.18 5.96
N GLU A 101 11.95 -3.22 6.06
CA GLU A 101 10.54 -3.14 5.65
C GLU A 101 9.79 -2.11 6.50
N LEU A 102 9.96 -2.17 7.83
CA LEU A 102 9.36 -1.19 8.75
C LEU A 102 9.90 0.22 8.51
N LEU A 103 11.19 0.36 8.21
CA LEU A 103 11.85 1.63 7.97
C LEU A 103 11.27 2.35 6.75
N VAL A 104 11.06 1.62 5.65
CA VAL A 104 10.45 2.18 4.45
C VAL A 104 9.06 2.72 4.75
N LEU A 105 8.23 1.95 5.45
CA LEU A 105 6.87 2.38 5.81
C LEU A 105 6.87 3.55 6.80
N TRP A 106 7.78 3.55 7.77
CA TRP A 106 7.91 4.61 8.76
C TRP A 106 8.37 5.94 8.14
N LEU A 107 9.24 5.89 7.14
CA LEU A 107 9.65 7.07 6.37
C LEU A 107 8.55 7.53 5.42
N ALA A 108 7.85 6.60 4.76
CA ALA A 108 6.72 6.92 3.90
C ALA A 108 5.62 7.65 4.68
N ASP A 109 5.29 7.17 5.89
CA ASP A 109 4.35 7.81 6.81
C ASP A 109 4.78 9.24 7.18
N ALA A 110 6.08 9.45 7.41
CA ALA A 110 6.64 10.76 7.69
C ALA A 110 6.50 11.74 6.52
N VAL A 111 6.80 11.27 5.30
CA VAL A 111 6.70 12.07 4.08
C VAL A 111 5.24 12.39 3.81
N TYR A 112 4.37 11.38 3.86
CA TYR A 112 2.93 11.50 3.68
C TYR A 112 2.33 12.56 4.60
N ALA A 113 2.66 12.54 5.90
CA ALA A 113 2.18 13.52 6.87
C ALA A 113 2.57 14.98 6.53
N ILE A 114 3.62 15.19 5.73
CA ILE A 114 4.07 16.53 5.31
C ILE A 114 3.34 16.98 4.04
N ILE A 115 3.12 16.07 3.09
CA ILE A 115 2.73 16.46 1.72
C ILE A 115 1.30 16.08 1.33
N ASP A 116 0.60 15.23 2.09
CA ASP A 116 -0.71 14.68 1.71
C ASP A 116 -1.77 15.75 1.37
N LYS A 117 -1.69 16.92 2.00
CA LYS A 117 -2.64 18.03 1.80
C LYS A 117 -2.23 19.00 0.69
N GLU A 118 -1.07 18.79 0.09
CA GLU A 118 -0.52 19.68 -0.94
C GLU A 118 -0.88 19.17 -2.34
N GLU A 119 -1.42 20.04 -3.18
CA GLU A 119 -1.78 19.70 -4.56
C GLU A 119 -0.55 19.27 -5.39
N CYS A 120 0.64 19.75 -5.03
CA CYS A 120 1.91 19.44 -5.70
C CYS A 120 2.65 18.22 -5.12
N SER A 121 2.01 17.41 -4.28
CA SER A 121 2.64 16.26 -3.60
C SER A 121 3.37 15.29 -4.53
N GLU A 122 2.79 14.98 -5.69
CA GLU A 122 3.41 14.11 -6.71
C GLU A 122 4.69 14.73 -7.30
N GLU A 123 4.64 16.03 -7.64
CA GLU A 123 5.79 16.75 -8.18
C GLU A 123 6.93 16.82 -7.17
N VAL A 124 6.62 17.09 -5.89
CA VAL A 124 7.58 17.10 -4.79
C VAL A 124 8.32 15.76 -4.69
N ILE A 125 7.60 14.63 -4.74
CA ILE A 125 8.22 13.30 -4.70
C ILE A 125 9.14 13.08 -5.90
N GLU A 126 8.72 13.47 -7.11
CA GLU A 126 9.52 13.26 -8.31
C GLU A 126 10.79 14.11 -8.32
N VAL A 127 10.74 15.35 -7.84
CA VAL A 127 11.91 16.22 -7.67
C VAL A 127 12.92 15.59 -6.70
N VAL A 128 12.47 15.14 -5.52
CA VAL A 128 13.34 14.50 -4.51
C VAL A 128 13.97 13.23 -5.07
N LYS A 129 13.18 12.39 -5.73
CA LYS A 129 13.65 11.13 -6.34
C LYS A 129 14.71 11.36 -7.41
N ASN A 130 14.53 12.37 -8.26
CA ASN A 130 15.51 12.70 -9.30
C ASN A 130 16.80 13.26 -8.70
N GLN A 131 16.71 14.05 -7.64
CA GLN A 131 17.88 14.51 -6.89
C GLN A 131 18.66 13.35 -6.25
N ILE A 132 17.99 12.37 -5.63
CA ILE A 132 18.67 11.20 -5.05
C ILE A 132 19.40 10.39 -6.15
N LYS A 133 18.76 10.21 -7.31
CA LYS A 133 19.35 9.50 -8.45
C LYS A 133 20.60 10.21 -8.99
N SER A 134 20.58 11.54 -9.07
CA SER A 134 21.72 12.31 -9.58
C SER A 134 22.93 12.20 -8.64
N HIS A 135 22.74 12.29 -7.32
CA HIS A 135 23.82 12.12 -6.34
C HIS A 135 24.45 10.73 -6.37
N ARG A 136 23.64 9.67 -6.51
CA ARG A 136 24.14 8.28 -6.62
C ARG A 136 24.98 8.06 -7.88
N LYS A 137 24.61 8.66 -9.02
CA LYS A 137 25.38 8.55 -10.27
C LYS A 137 26.73 9.28 -10.21
N ASN A 138 26.81 10.34 -9.41
CA ASN A 138 27.99 11.19 -9.31
C ASN A 138 29.01 10.72 -8.25
N GLY A 139 28.85 9.51 -7.68
CA GLY A 139 29.83 8.90 -6.77
C GLY A 139 30.05 9.63 -5.44
N LYS A 140 29.13 10.52 -5.05
CA LYS A 140 29.19 11.24 -3.77
C LYS A 140 28.41 10.52 -2.67
N ILE A 141 28.68 9.23 -2.44
CA ILE A 141 28.33 8.49 -1.20
C ILE A 141 29.40 7.43 -1.00
#